data_AF-A0A8K0R8G5-F1
#
_entry.id   AF-A0A8K0R8G5-F1
#
_cell.length_a   1.000
_cell.length_b   1.000
_cell.length_c   1.000
_cell.angle_alpha   90.00
_cell.angle_beta   90.00
_cell.angle_gamma   90.00
#
_symmetry.space_group_name_H-M   'P 1'
#
loop_
_entity.id
_entity.type
_entity.pdbx_description
1 polymer ?
#
loop_
_entity_poly.entity_id
_entity_poly.type
_entity_poly.pdbx_seq_one_letter_code
_entity_poly.pdbx_strand_id
1 'polypeptide(L)'
;MGSFLSSRADEDDNWKSDARFSMESRVYCVICGGPFDTEGEVYNLDTKEPRYQWLFNYRLLGHSEDVHNHTYFQDTASPVNVSEVDGIFLSEPAWFSFTGSLCFRVRNQARTEDIEYSGLQYSPDARYTLFPLHEACIDTSCRAIDHHFSKVLAFEQKPALAVLFQLLNAQFFERHRNPPPHVTDDTEVDIFDLCVCSSLYGPRSVLAMTKLEWWGGEYDRFYTDPIDVPDLESFIFDVLLASTHDEGSNSRPSLTTHEASSIERLPAELLDVICIYLEPQSVIKLHRTSKLMASKVLLDNSFWRDSLRGGSLHPHIWDLDTQLIETLRDESNIYFSSTGWDWRSVAKLLAMKKFPVTVRDSRLDNMPLGLWNRCRIWSIIEDALNHISSWPLNKESGETGKEKRKIGSVVTAWELEDDLDENE
;
A
#
# COMPACT_ATOMS: atom_id res chain seq x y z
N MET A 1 -33.28 20.55 -9.38
CA MET A 1 -32.04 21.19 -8.89
C MET A 1 -32.26 21.56 -7.43
N GLY A 2 -31.95 20.62 -6.53
CA GLY A 2 -32.02 20.83 -5.08
C GLY A 2 -30.63 20.60 -4.52
N SER A 3 -30.07 21.63 -3.90
CA SER A 3 -28.81 21.58 -3.16
C SER A 3 -29.03 20.77 -1.88
N PHE A 4 -28.40 19.60 -1.77
CA PHE A 4 -28.34 18.79 -0.55
C PHE A 4 -27.14 19.20 0.33
N LEU A 5 -27.00 20.49 0.59
CA LEU A 5 -26.10 21.00 1.61
C LEU A 5 -26.94 21.68 2.69
N SER A 6 -27.50 20.87 3.61
CA SER A 6 -27.86 21.34 4.94
C SER A 6 -28.20 20.18 5.87
N SER A 7 -27.31 19.91 6.82
CA SER A 7 -27.70 19.90 8.24
C SER A 7 -26.45 19.92 9.12
N ARG A 8 -26.32 21.01 9.90
CA ARG A 8 -25.66 21.12 11.21
C ARG A 8 -24.53 20.12 11.54
N ALA A 9 -23.30 20.62 11.54
CA ALA A 9 -22.11 19.92 12.04
C ALA A 9 -22.14 19.61 13.55
N ASP A 10 -22.91 20.35 14.35
CA ASP A 10 -22.75 20.30 15.82
C ASP A 10 -23.64 19.26 16.55
N GLU A 11 -24.56 18.58 15.86
CA GLU A 11 -25.46 17.57 16.48
C GLU A 11 -25.13 16.12 16.09
N ASP A 12 -24.29 15.89 15.07
CA ASP A 12 -23.79 14.57 14.66
C ASP A 12 -22.42 14.22 15.28
N ASP A 13 -21.81 15.15 16.01
CA ASP A 13 -20.47 15.02 16.64
C ASP A 13 -20.38 13.94 17.73
N ASN A 14 -21.51 13.38 18.17
CA ASN A 14 -21.54 12.37 19.23
C ASN A 14 -21.62 10.92 18.73
N TRP A 15 -21.61 10.68 17.41
CA TRP A 15 -21.43 9.33 16.89
C TRP A 15 -19.95 8.96 16.90
N LYS A 16 -19.55 8.18 17.90
CA LYS A 16 -18.31 7.40 17.85
C LYS A 16 -18.65 6.08 17.17
N SER A 17 -18.08 5.84 15.98
CA SER A 17 -18.16 4.50 15.40
C SER A 17 -17.52 3.50 16.35
N ASP A 18 -17.94 2.25 16.32
CA ASP A 18 -17.31 1.22 17.13
C ASP A 18 -15.83 1.02 16.76
N ALA A 19 -15.46 1.40 15.54
CA ALA A 19 -14.07 1.54 15.12
C ALA A 19 -13.32 2.61 15.94
N ARG A 20 -13.93 3.77 16.25
CA ARG A 20 -13.33 4.77 17.15
C ARG A 20 -13.23 4.26 18.59
N PHE A 21 -14.19 3.48 19.08
CA PHE A 21 -14.06 2.81 20.38
C PHE A 21 -12.86 1.84 20.41
N SER A 22 -12.64 1.10 19.31
CA SER A 22 -11.46 0.24 19.17
C SER A 22 -10.16 1.05 19.16
N MET A 23 -10.17 2.26 18.61
CA MET A 23 -9.03 3.19 18.68
C MET A 23 -8.74 3.66 20.11
N GLU A 24 -9.78 4.10 20.82
CA GLU A 24 -9.70 4.49 22.24
C GLU A 24 -9.15 3.36 23.11
N SER A 25 -9.59 2.15 22.80
CA SER A 25 -9.19 0.91 23.48
C SER A 25 -7.81 0.41 23.02
N ARG A 26 -7.19 1.03 22.00
CA ARG A 26 -5.93 0.61 21.37
C ARG A 26 -5.99 -0.82 20.79
N VAL A 27 -7.19 -1.28 20.43
CA VAL A 27 -7.48 -2.61 19.88
C VAL A 27 -7.73 -2.52 18.38
N TYR A 28 -6.77 -1.97 17.65
CA TYR A 28 -6.85 -1.85 16.20
C TYR A 28 -5.47 -1.90 15.55
N CYS A 29 -5.43 -2.33 14.29
CA CYS A 29 -4.22 -2.31 13.50
C CYS A 29 -3.91 -0.87 13.07
N VAL A 30 -2.78 -0.34 13.54
CA VAL A 30 -2.34 1.04 13.25
C VAL A 30 -2.06 1.30 11.76
N ILE A 31 -1.96 0.27 10.92
CA ILE A 31 -1.77 0.41 9.47
C ILE A 31 -3.10 0.53 8.72
N CYS A 32 -4.03 -0.41 8.95
CA CYS A 32 -5.28 -0.46 8.17
C CYS A 32 -6.49 0.16 8.87
N GLY A 33 -6.43 0.37 10.19
CA GLY A 33 -7.53 0.84 11.01
C GLY A 33 -8.56 -0.25 11.36
N GLY A 34 -8.27 -1.51 11.03
CA GLY A 34 -9.17 -2.63 11.33
C GLY A 34 -9.11 -3.03 12.81
N PRO A 35 -10.27 -3.35 13.43
CA PRO A 35 -10.33 -3.76 14.83
C PRO A 35 -9.78 -5.18 15.01
N PHE A 36 -9.22 -5.49 16.19
CA PHE A 36 -8.91 -6.89 16.57
C PHE A 36 -10.05 -7.55 17.34
N ASP A 37 -10.87 -6.75 18.02
CA ASP A 37 -12.11 -7.20 18.63
C ASP A 37 -13.21 -7.23 17.56
N THR A 38 -13.23 -8.31 16.79
CA THR A 38 -14.26 -8.56 15.78
C THR A 38 -15.37 -9.47 16.32
N GLU A 39 -15.27 -9.91 17.58
CA GLU A 39 -16.24 -10.77 18.24
C GLU A 39 -17.37 -9.93 18.87
N GLY A 40 -18.41 -9.63 18.09
CA GLY A 40 -19.61 -8.99 18.60
C GLY A 40 -20.61 -8.62 17.50
N GLU A 41 -21.84 -8.27 17.87
CA GLU A 41 -22.88 -7.75 16.94
C GLU A 41 -22.54 -6.34 16.39
N VAL A 42 -21.37 -5.83 16.77
CA VAL A 42 -20.87 -4.48 16.57
C VAL A 42 -20.47 -4.25 15.12
N TYR A 43 -19.79 -5.24 14.54
CA TYR A 43 -19.41 -5.23 13.14
C TYR A 43 -20.30 -6.25 12.43
N ASN A 44 -21.07 -5.84 11.43
CA ASN A 44 -21.88 -6.75 10.60
C ASN A 44 -20.99 -7.61 9.68
N LEU A 45 -19.88 -8.15 10.20
CA LEU A 45 -18.93 -8.99 9.50
C LEU A 45 -19.29 -10.44 9.74
N ASP A 46 -19.60 -11.15 8.66
CA ASP A 46 -19.69 -12.60 8.74
C ASP A 46 -18.28 -13.18 8.80
N THR A 47 -17.84 -13.54 10.00
CA THR A 47 -16.53 -14.16 10.27
C THR A 47 -16.27 -15.44 9.47
N LYS A 48 -17.31 -16.05 8.88
CA LYS A 48 -17.19 -17.22 8.01
C LYS A 48 -16.87 -16.86 6.57
N GLU A 49 -17.14 -15.63 6.14
CA GLU A 49 -16.82 -15.19 4.79
C GLU A 49 -15.31 -15.11 4.59
N PRO A 50 -14.75 -15.80 3.58
CA PRO A 50 -13.30 -15.85 3.35
C PRO A 50 -12.64 -14.47 3.29
N ARG A 51 -13.30 -13.50 2.68
CA ARG A 51 -12.81 -12.12 2.51
C ARG A 51 -12.52 -11.38 3.82
N TYR A 52 -13.05 -11.83 4.97
CA TYR A 52 -12.83 -11.23 6.28
C TYR A 52 -11.88 -12.04 7.17
N GLN A 53 -11.50 -13.27 6.77
CA GLN A 53 -10.70 -14.16 7.62
C GLN A 53 -9.32 -13.60 7.95
N TRP A 54 -8.75 -12.77 7.07
CA TRP A 54 -7.45 -12.14 7.31
C TRP A 54 -7.42 -11.20 8.53
N LEU A 55 -8.56 -10.62 8.93
CA LEU A 55 -8.66 -9.76 10.12
C LEU A 55 -8.40 -10.53 11.42
N PHE A 56 -8.56 -11.86 11.40
CA PHE A 56 -8.29 -12.72 12.54
C PHE A 56 -6.84 -13.20 12.59
N ASN A 57 -6.03 -12.84 11.59
CA ASN A 57 -4.63 -13.19 11.53
C ASN A 57 -3.76 -11.96 11.80
N TYR A 58 -3.34 -11.80 13.05
CA TYR A 58 -2.47 -10.72 13.49
C TYR A 58 -1.27 -11.21 14.28
N ARG A 59 -0.23 -10.40 14.25
CA ARG A 59 1.09 -10.61 14.85
C ARG A 59 1.46 -9.41 15.71
N LEU A 60 2.35 -9.62 16.65
CA LEU A 60 2.99 -8.56 17.42
C LEU A 60 4.37 -8.30 16.82
N LEU A 61 4.60 -7.05 16.41
CA LEU A 61 5.86 -6.56 15.85
C LEU A 61 6.52 -5.59 16.84
N GLY A 62 7.76 -5.88 17.24
CA GLY A 62 8.47 -5.08 18.24
C GLY A 62 9.99 -5.22 18.13
N HIS A 63 10.70 -4.68 19.12
CA HIS A 63 12.13 -4.92 19.30
C HIS A 63 12.37 -6.10 20.25
N SER A 64 13.29 -6.99 19.88
CA SER A 64 13.61 -8.20 20.64
C SER A 64 14.09 -7.93 22.08
N GLU A 65 14.82 -6.84 22.30
CA GLU A 65 15.30 -6.46 23.65
C GLU A 65 14.21 -5.87 24.55
N ASP A 66 13.09 -5.40 23.98
CA ASP A 66 12.06 -4.65 24.71
C ASP A 66 10.75 -5.41 24.87
N VAL A 67 10.53 -6.47 24.07
CA VAL A 67 9.27 -7.24 24.07
C VAL A 67 8.83 -7.72 25.47
N HIS A 68 9.77 -8.08 26.33
CA HIS A 68 9.50 -8.52 27.70
C HIS A 68 8.97 -7.40 28.62
N ASN A 69 9.21 -6.13 28.28
CA ASN A 69 8.66 -5.00 29.04
C ASN A 69 7.17 -4.78 28.76
N HIS A 70 6.64 -5.42 27.71
CA HIS A 70 5.23 -5.33 27.31
C HIS A 70 4.39 -6.51 27.84
N THR A 71 4.97 -7.44 28.61
CA THR A 71 4.21 -8.56 29.20
C THR A 71 3.45 -8.13 30.45
N TYR A 72 2.18 -8.55 30.59
CA TYR A 72 1.36 -8.25 31.78
C TYR A 72 1.90 -8.90 33.06
N PHE A 73 2.43 -10.12 32.95
CA PHE A 73 3.01 -10.86 34.05
C PHE A 73 4.48 -11.13 33.73
N GLN A 74 5.36 -10.94 34.72
CA GLN A 74 6.75 -11.39 34.64
C GLN A 74 6.77 -12.92 34.69
N ASP A 75 6.42 -13.55 33.58
CA ASP A 75 6.53 -14.99 33.40
C ASP A 75 7.93 -15.32 32.89
N THR A 76 8.43 -16.49 33.28
CA THR A 76 9.70 -17.06 32.78
C THR A 76 9.58 -17.58 31.35
N ALA A 77 8.38 -17.58 30.78
CA ALA A 77 8.12 -18.00 29.42
C ALA A 77 8.68 -17.00 28.40
N SER A 78 9.50 -17.49 27.48
CA SER A 78 9.97 -16.70 26.33
C SER A 78 9.05 -16.92 25.12
N PRO A 79 8.66 -15.86 24.42
CA PRO A 79 7.92 -16.01 23.16
C PRO A 79 8.82 -16.60 22.07
N VAL A 80 8.20 -17.28 21.11
CA VAL A 80 8.88 -17.66 19.87
C VAL A 80 8.97 -16.41 18.99
N ASN A 81 10.21 -15.99 18.68
CA ASN A 81 10.45 -14.98 17.66
C ASN A 81 10.56 -15.67 16.29
N VAL A 82 9.62 -15.36 15.38
CA VAL A 82 9.63 -15.90 14.01
C VAL A 82 10.38 -14.99 13.02
N SER A 83 10.85 -13.82 13.46
CA SER A 83 11.67 -12.93 12.65
C SER A 83 13.10 -13.47 12.52
N GLU A 84 13.61 -13.54 11.30
CA GLU A 84 15.04 -13.79 11.00
C GLU A 84 15.88 -12.49 11.00
N VAL A 85 15.24 -11.33 11.20
CA VAL A 85 15.88 -10.02 11.18
C VAL A 85 16.41 -9.67 12.57
N ASP A 86 17.71 -9.36 12.65
CA ASP A 86 18.37 -9.00 13.90
C ASP A 86 17.72 -7.78 14.58
N GLY A 87 17.59 -7.84 15.91
CA GLY A 87 16.92 -6.83 16.71
C GLY A 87 15.38 -6.83 16.61
N ILE A 88 14.77 -7.45 15.61
CA ILE A 88 13.32 -7.43 15.39
C ILE A 88 12.64 -8.64 16.01
N PHE A 89 11.57 -8.39 16.75
CA PHE A 89 10.64 -9.41 17.23
C PHE A 89 9.39 -9.44 16.36
N LEU A 90 9.05 -10.63 15.85
CA LEU A 90 7.77 -10.93 15.25
C LEU A 90 7.21 -12.17 15.93
N SER A 91 5.98 -12.10 16.43
CA SER A 91 5.37 -13.22 17.14
C SER A 91 4.87 -14.34 16.20
N GLU A 92 4.63 -15.53 16.77
CA GLU A 92 3.62 -16.47 16.22
C GLU A 92 2.23 -15.79 16.10
N PRO A 93 1.23 -16.39 15.43
CA PRO A 93 -0.12 -15.84 15.39
C PRO A 93 -0.61 -15.53 16.79
N ALA A 94 -1.08 -14.30 17.00
CA ALA A 94 -1.60 -13.85 18.28
C ALA A 94 -3.13 -13.98 18.31
N TRP A 95 -3.68 -14.02 19.52
CA TRP A 95 -5.12 -13.96 19.76
C TRP A 95 -5.44 -12.83 20.73
N PHE A 96 -6.53 -12.13 20.48
CA PHE A 96 -7.00 -11.04 21.31
C PHE A 96 -8.04 -11.60 22.29
N SER A 97 -7.95 -11.17 23.55
CA SER A 97 -8.96 -11.53 24.56
C SER A 97 -9.50 -10.28 25.23
N PHE A 98 -10.83 -10.14 25.21
CA PHE A 98 -11.54 -9.09 25.92
C PHE A 98 -11.62 -9.35 27.44
N THR A 99 -11.20 -10.53 27.93
CA THR A 99 -11.38 -10.90 29.34
C THR A 99 -10.45 -10.14 30.28
N GLY A 100 -10.95 -9.04 30.87
CA GLY A 100 -10.36 -8.33 32.01
C GLY A 100 -9.37 -7.23 31.63
N SER A 101 -8.35 -7.55 30.84
CA SER A 101 -7.34 -6.61 30.33
C SER A 101 -7.20 -6.80 28.82
N LEU A 102 -7.35 -5.71 28.05
CA LEU A 102 -7.23 -5.69 26.59
C LEU A 102 -5.82 -6.13 26.18
N CYS A 103 -5.63 -7.44 26.00
CA CYS A 103 -4.33 -8.06 25.87
C CYS A 103 -4.27 -8.99 24.66
N PHE A 104 -3.04 -9.14 24.16
CA PHE A 104 -2.72 -10.05 23.07
C PHE A 104 -2.02 -11.27 23.64
N ARG A 105 -2.56 -12.45 23.34
CA ARG A 105 -2.02 -13.74 23.75
C ARG A 105 -1.18 -14.32 22.63
N VAL A 106 0.04 -14.71 22.95
CA VAL A 106 0.95 -15.42 22.05
C VAL A 106 1.34 -16.72 22.71
N ARG A 107 1.30 -17.83 21.96
CA ARG A 107 1.69 -19.13 22.49
C ARG A 107 3.15 -19.13 22.93
N ASN A 108 3.45 -19.65 24.11
CA ASN A 108 4.84 -19.78 24.56
C ASN A 108 5.59 -20.91 23.80
N GLN A 109 6.93 -20.87 23.85
CA GLN A 109 7.78 -21.88 23.20
C GLN A 109 7.50 -23.33 23.69
N ALA A 110 7.15 -23.48 24.97
CA ALA A 110 6.85 -24.78 25.57
C ALA A 110 5.44 -25.31 25.22
N ARG A 111 4.60 -24.47 24.61
CA ARG A 111 3.16 -24.70 24.35
C ARG A 111 2.36 -25.08 25.59
N THR A 112 2.77 -24.57 26.76
CA THR A 112 2.13 -24.88 28.05
C THR A 112 1.14 -23.82 28.48
N GLU A 113 1.48 -22.55 28.30
CA GLU A 113 0.69 -21.38 28.70
C GLU A 113 0.87 -20.26 27.67
N ASP A 114 -0.14 -19.41 27.52
CA ASP A 114 -0.06 -18.26 26.61
C ASP A 114 0.55 -17.05 27.33
N ILE A 115 1.39 -16.29 26.64
CA ILE A 115 1.99 -15.06 27.15
C ILE A 115 1.08 -13.89 26.79
N GLU A 116 0.70 -13.08 27.77
CA GLU A 116 -0.17 -11.92 27.59
C GLU A 116 0.66 -10.64 27.44
N TYR A 117 0.43 -9.91 26.34
CA TYR A 117 1.09 -8.66 25.98
C TYR A 117 0.13 -7.49 25.97
N SER A 118 0.63 -6.32 26.37
CA SER A 118 0.00 -5.02 26.14
C SER A 118 0.62 -4.38 24.89
N GLY A 119 -0.20 -4.15 23.86
CA GLY A 119 0.23 -3.47 22.64
C GLY A 119 0.09 -1.95 22.76
N LEU A 120 0.87 -1.21 21.97
CA LEU A 120 0.78 0.26 21.86
C LEU A 120 0.90 0.98 23.22
N GLN A 121 1.69 0.42 24.13
CA GLN A 121 2.00 1.05 25.40
C GLN A 121 3.09 2.12 25.21
N TYR A 122 2.85 3.31 25.75
CA TYR A 122 3.83 4.39 25.77
C TYR A 122 4.36 4.58 27.19
N SER A 123 5.68 4.70 27.28
CA SER A 123 6.39 5.17 28.47
C SER A 123 7.45 6.17 28.03
N PRO A 124 7.64 7.31 28.73
CA PRO A 124 8.68 8.29 28.40
C PRO A 124 10.09 7.70 28.37
N ASP A 125 10.32 6.64 29.13
CA ASP A 125 11.62 5.95 29.23
C ASP A 125 11.73 4.76 28.26
N ALA A 126 10.63 4.35 27.61
CA ALA A 126 10.65 3.27 26.63
C ALA A 126 11.35 3.72 25.35
N ARG A 127 12.20 2.84 24.80
CA ARG A 127 12.87 3.07 23.51
C ARG A 127 12.06 2.56 22.33
N TYR A 128 11.21 1.58 22.59
CA TYR A 128 10.45 0.86 21.59
C TYR A 128 9.02 0.67 22.08
N THR A 129 8.13 0.34 21.15
CA THR A 129 6.79 -0.13 21.48
C THR A 129 6.50 -1.44 20.74
N LEU A 130 5.44 -2.12 21.17
CA LEU A 130 4.96 -3.36 20.58
C LEU A 130 3.70 -3.07 19.77
N PHE A 131 3.73 -3.37 18.48
CA PHE A 131 2.66 -3.09 17.53
C PHE A 131 1.88 -4.36 17.20
N PRO A 132 0.61 -4.46 17.59
CA PRO A 132 -0.29 -5.47 17.05
C PRO A 132 -0.69 -5.06 15.63
N LEU A 133 -0.51 -5.95 14.66
CA LEU A 133 -0.75 -5.70 13.23
C LEU A 133 -1.33 -6.93 12.56
N HIS A 134 -2.24 -6.75 11.60
CA HIS A 134 -2.65 -7.85 10.72
C HIS A 134 -1.47 -8.33 9.87
N GLU A 135 -1.34 -9.65 9.68
CA GLU A 135 -0.25 -10.26 8.89
C GLU A 135 -0.25 -9.72 7.45
N ALA A 136 -1.42 -9.61 6.83
CA ALA A 136 -1.59 -8.99 5.52
C ALA A 136 -1.10 -7.53 5.44
N CYS A 137 -1.24 -6.77 6.53
CA CYS A 137 -0.72 -5.40 6.60
C CYS A 137 0.81 -5.41 6.66
N ILE A 138 1.43 -6.33 7.40
CA ILE A 138 2.89 -6.48 7.45
C ILE A 138 3.42 -6.83 6.06
N ASP A 139 2.80 -7.81 5.39
CA ASP A 139 3.23 -8.28 4.07
C ASP A 139 3.11 -7.20 3.00
N THR A 140 1.95 -6.53 2.93
CA THR A 140 1.73 -5.42 1.99
C THR A 140 2.70 -4.28 2.25
N SER A 141 2.96 -3.96 3.52
CA SER A 141 3.89 -2.88 3.90
C SER A 141 5.33 -3.22 3.53
N CYS A 142 5.76 -4.47 3.78
CA CYS A 142 7.10 -4.91 3.41
C CYS A 142 7.32 -4.85 1.90
N ARG A 143 6.33 -5.29 1.10
CA ARG A 143 6.38 -5.15 -0.37
C ARG A 143 6.49 -3.69 -0.82
N ALA A 144 5.73 -2.79 -0.19
CA ALA A 144 5.81 -1.35 -0.47
C ALA A 144 7.18 -0.77 -0.16
N ILE A 145 7.76 -1.18 0.97
CA ILE A 145 9.11 -0.79 1.41
C ILE A 145 10.17 -1.32 0.45
N ASP A 146 10.18 -2.62 0.14
CA ASP A 146 11.14 -3.22 -0.80
C ASP A 146 11.09 -2.52 -2.16
N HIS A 147 9.88 -2.22 -2.64
CA HIS A 147 9.72 -1.46 -3.88
C HIS A 147 10.30 -0.04 -3.77
N HIS A 148 10.03 0.68 -2.68
CA HIS A 148 10.56 2.02 -2.46
C HIS A 148 12.10 2.03 -2.48
N PHE A 149 12.73 1.06 -1.82
CA PHE A 149 14.19 0.96 -1.75
C PHE A 149 14.86 0.36 -3.00
N SER A 150 14.16 -0.46 -3.78
CA SER A 150 14.68 -0.94 -5.09
C SER A 150 15.04 0.22 -6.03
N LYS A 151 14.35 1.35 -5.90
CA LYS A 151 14.58 2.57 -6.70
C LYS A 151 15.74 3.43 -6.21
N VAL A 152 16.21 3.23 -4.98
CA VAL A 152 17.26 4.05 -4.36
C VAL A 152 18.62 3.37 -4.58
N LEU A 153 19.43 3.95 -5.47
CA LEU A 153 20.80 3.50 -5.73
C LEU A 153 21.67 3.69 -4.47
N ALA A 154 21.80 2.61 -3.69
CA ALA A 154 22.98 2.18 -2.91
C ALA A 154 22.91 2.18 -1.36
N PHE A 155 23.68 1.20 -0.86
CA PHE A 155 24.20 0.88 0.48
C PHE A 155 23.25 0.39 1.57
N GLU A 156 23.55 -0.82 2.07
CA GLU A 156 22.93 -1.55 3.17
C GLU A 156 21.40 -1.47 3.18
N GLN A 157 20.76 -2.19 2.24
CA GLN A 157 19.32 -2.42 2.30
C GLN A 157 19.01 -3.17 3.60
N LYS A 158 18.52 -2.43 4.59
CA LYS A 158 17.91 -3.01 5.78
C LYS A 158 16.71 -3.86 5.32
N PRO A 159 16.48 -5.05 5.91
CA PRO A 159 15.29 -5.83 5.61
C PRO A 159 14.02 -5.01 5.79
N ALA A 160 13.04 -5.18 4.90
CA ALA A 160 11.82 -4.37 4.89
C ALA A 160 11.07 -4.40 6.23
N LEU A 161 11.04 -5.54 6.91
CA LEU A 161 10.43 -5.67 8.24
C LEU A 161 11.12 -4.77 9.28
N ALA A 162 12.45 -4.64 9.21
CA ALA A 162 13.22 -3.75 10.09
C ALA A 162 12.87 -2.29 9.83
N VAL A 163 12.73 -1.91 8.54
CA VAL A 163 12.34 -0.56 8.14
C VAL A 163 10.90 -0.26 8.55
N LEU A 164 9.98 -1.23 8.40
CA LEU A 164 8.60 -1.11 8.85
C LEU A 164 8.54 -0.84 10.36
N PHE A 165 9.25 -1.64 11.15
CA PHE A 165 9.32 -1.43 12.59
C PHE A 165 9.90 -0.05 12.93
N GLN A 166 11.00 0.36 12.29
CA GLN A 166 11.59 1.69 12.49
C GLN A 166 10.60 2.80 12.14
N LEU A 167 9.88 2.67 11.03
CA LEU A 167 8.85 3.61 10.57
C LEU A 167 7.70 3.72 11.58
N LEU A 168 7.18 2.60 12.07
CA LEU A 168 6.11 2.58 13.07
C LEU A 168 6.57 3.22 14.39
N ASN A 169 7.73 2.80 14.90
CA ASN A 169 8.28 3.29 16.16
C ASN A 169 8.57 4.80 16.08
N ALA A 170 9.16 5.24 14.98
CA ALA A 170 9.40 6.64 14.66
C ALA A 170 8.13 7.50 14.75
N GLN A 171 7.09 7.11 14.02
CA GLN A 171 5.83 7.86 13.98
C GLN A 171 5.13 7.84 15.33
N PHE A 172 5.15 6.70 16.03
CA PHE A 172 4.59 6.56 17.37
C PHE A 172 5.21 7.52 18.38
N PHE A 173 6.55 7.54 18.48
CA PHE A 173 7.23 8.43 19.41
C PHE A 173 7.15 9.90 18.99
N GLU A 174 7.15 10.21 17.69
CA GLU A 174 6.95 11.58 17.21
C GLU A 174 5.56 12.10 17.59
N ARG A 175 4.52 11.29 17.40
CA ARG A 175 3.13 11.62 17.76
C ARG A 175 2.98 11.89 19.26
N HIS A 176 3.62 11.09 20.12
CA HIS A 176 3.58 11.30 21.57
C HIS A 176 4.44 12.49 22.05
N ARG A 177 5.55 12.80 21.36
CA ARG A 177 6.40 13.96 21.71
C ARG A 177 5.80 15.29 21.26
N ASN A 178 5.18 15.29 20.09
CA ASN A 178 4.62 16.46 19.43
C ASN A 178 3.14 16.22 19.10
N PRO A 179 2.27 16.09 20.11
CA PRO A 179 0.84 15.87 19.87
C PRO A 179 0.25 17.07 19.11
N PRO A 180 -0.51 16.84 18.02
CA PRO A 180 -1.17 17.93 17.31
C PRO A 180 -2.06 18.78 18.25
N PRO A 181 -2.20 20.09 17.99
CA PRO A 181 -2.86 21.05 18.90
C PRO A 181 -4.37 20.80 19.16
N HIS A 182 -4.96 19.79 18.53
CA HIS A 182 -6.37 19.39 18.66
C HIS A 182 -6.59 17.89 18.91
N VAL A 183 -5.55 17.17 19.37
CA VAL A 183 -5.67 15.74 19.72
C VAL A 183 -6.55 15.58 20.96
N THR A 184 -7.65 14.86 20.80
CA THR A 184 -8.30 14.15 21.92
C THR A 184 -7.46 12.91 22.26
N ASP A 185 -7.39 12.51 23.54
CA ASP A 185 -6.65 11.30 24.01
C ASP A 185 -6.85 10.09 23.08
N ASP A 186 -8.03 9.99 22.50
CA ASP A 186 -8.49 8.95 21.57
C ASP A 186 -7.65 8.83 20.27
N THR A 187 -6.82 9.81 19.89
CA THR A 187 -6.05 9.82 18.62
C THR A 187 -4.53 9.81 18.78
N GLU A 188 -4.03 9.58 20.00
CA GLU A 188 -2.59 9.51 20.28
C GLU A 188 -1.87 8.41 19.50
N VAL A 189 -2.57 7.31 19.28
CA VAL A 189 -2.07 6.11 18.58
C VAL A 189 -2.33 6.15 17.07
N ASP A 190 -2.97 7.21 16.56
CA ASP A 190 -3.22 7.40 15.13
C ASP A 190 -1.97 7.92 14.39
N ILE A 191 -0.97 7.03 14.28
CA ILE A 191 0.36 7.36 13.75
C ILE A 191 0.42 7.55 12.22
N PHE A 192 -0.66 7.20 11.50
CA PHE A 192 -0.78 7.36 10.06
C PHE A 192 -2.01 8.19 9.64
N ASP A 193 -2.56 8.98 10.56
CA ASP A 193 -3.70 9.87 10.31
C ASP A 193 -4.90 9.13 9.68
N LEU A 194 -5.19 7.92 10.17
CA LEU A 194 -6.29 7.06 9.76
C LEU A 194 -7.66 7.67 10.03
N CYS A 195 -7.75 8.64 10.94
CA CYS A 195 -8.95 9.44 11.20
C CYS A 195 -9.19 10.57 10.19
N VAL A 196 -8.26 10.81 9.25
CA VAL A 196 -8.42 11.86 8.24
C VAL A 196 -9.32 11.39 7.09
N CYS A 197 -10.26 12.25 6.71
CA CYS A 197 -11.07 12.11 5.51
C CYS A 197 -10.69 13.18 4.49
N SER A 198 -10.32 12.75 3.28
CA SER A 198 -10.01 13.64 2.16
C SER A 198 -11.27 13.92 1.35
N SER A 199 -11.49 15.18 0.95
CA SER A 199 -12.57 15.50 0.01
C SER A 199 -12.39 14.87 -1.36
N LEU A 200 -11.16 14.51 -1.74
CA LEU A 200 -10.84 13.92 -3.05
C LEU A 200 -10.84 12.39 -3.00
N TYR A 201 -10.24 11.80 -1.95
CA TYR A 201 -10.03 10.36 -1.85
C TYR A 201 -10.94 9.66 -0.83
N GLY A 202 -11.78 10.42 -0.12
CA GLY A 202 -12.65 9.90 0.93
C GLY A 202 -11.90 9.52 2.21
N PRO A 203 -12.52 8.68 3.07
CA PRO A 203 -11.94 8.28 4.35
C PRO A 203 -10.71 7.37 4.18
N ARG A 204 -9.64 7.65 4.93
CA ARG A 204 -8.41 6.86 4.91
C ARG A 204 -8.56 5.50 5.61
N SER A 205 -9.50 5.40 6.55
CA SER A 205 -9.89 4.16 7.20
C SER A 205 -11.34 4.23 7.67
N VAL A 206 -11.85 3.11 8.21
CA VAL A 206 -13.14 3.05 8.90
C VAL A 206 -13.29 4.06 10.05
N LEU A 207 -12.18 4.56 10.59
CA LEU A 207 -12.12 5.50 11.71
C LEU A 207 -12.50 6.93 11.29
N ALA A 208 -12.34 7.22 9.99
CA ALA A 208 -12.66 8.49 9.35
C ALA A 208 -14.02 8.48 8.63
N MET A 209 -14.71 7.34 8.60
CA MET A 209 -16.01 7.22 7.95
C MET A 209 -17.09 8.00 8.70
N THR A 210 -18.07 8.49 7.96
CA THR A 210 -19.31 9.03 8.52
C THR A 210 -20.31 7.91 8.83
N LYS A 211 -21.30 8.23 9.65
CA LYS A 211 -22.40 7.32 9.96
C LYS A 211 -23.12 6.81 8.71
N LEU A 212 -23.39 7.70 7.74
CA LEU A 212 -24.08 7.33 6.50
C LEU A 212 -23.29 6.33 5.66
N GLU A 213 -21.98 6.55 5.51
CA GLU A 213 -21.10 5.62 4.79
C GLU A 213 -21.05 4.26 5.49
N TRP A 214 -21.05 4.25 6.82
CA TRP A 214 -21.11 3.01 7.60
C TRP A 214 -22.39 2.22 7.34
N TRP A 215 -23.56 2.85 7.45
CA TRP A 215 -24.84 2.18 7.14
C TRP A 215 -24.99 1.79 5.67
N GLY A 216 -24.30 2.50 4.78
CA GLY A 216 -24.26 2.20 3.34
C GLY A 216 -23.45 0.96 2.97
N GLY A 217 -22.70 0.36 3.90
CA GLY A 217 -21.84 -0.79 3.63
C GLY A 217 -20.47 -0.41 3.05
N GLU A 218 -20.11 0.87 3.01
CA GLU A 218 -18.83 1.34 2.48
C GLU A 218 -17.62 0.88 3.34
N TYR A 219 -17.86 0.27 4.51
CA TYR A 219 -16.80 -0.28 5.34
C TYR A 219 -16.22 -1.58 4.77
N ASP A 220 -16.98 -2.30 3.92
CA ASP A 220 -16.58 -3.60 3.33
C ASP A 220 -15.22 -3.49 2.61
N ARG A 221 -14.98 -2.38 1.91
CA ARG A 221 -13.72 -2.16 1.18
C ARG A 221 -12.49 -2.02 2.07
N PHE A 222 -12.66 -1.68 3.34
CA PHE A 222 -11.57 -1.58 4.31
C PHE A 222 -11.25 -2.93 4.97
N TYR A 223 -12.24 -3.82 5.00
CA TYR A 223 -12.18 -5.12 5.65
C TYR A 223 -12.01 -6.29 4.69
N THR A 224 -12.11 -6.07 3.38
CA THR A 224 -11.82 -7.10 2.37
C THR A 224 -10.32 -7.38 2.32
N ASP A 225 -9.95 -8.66 2.22
CA ASP A 225 -8.56 -9.14 2.16
C ASP A 225 -7.72 -8.39 1.10
N PRO A 226 -6.64 -7.69 1.50
CA PRO A 226 -5.77 -7.01 0.56
C PRO A 226 -4.76 -7.93 -0.12
N ILE A 227 -4.61 -9.19 0.30
CA ILE A 227 -3.65 -10.15 -0.26
C ILE A 227 -4.32 -11.05 -1.28
N ASP A 228 -5.42 -11.70 -0.93
CA ASP A 228 -6.16 -12.58 -1.85
C ASP A 228 -7.30 -11.82 -2.54
N VAL A 229 -7.17 -11.58 -3.85
CA VAL A 229 -8.11 -10.79 -4.65
C VAL A 229 -8.74 -11.68 -5.73
N PRO A 230 -9.79 -12.47 -5.41
CA PRO A 230 -10.29 -13.55 -6.26
C PRO A 230 -10.88 -13.14 -7.61
N ASP A 231 -11.16 -11.85 -7.81
CA ASP A 231 -11.74 -11.29 -9.04
C ASP A 231 -10.78 -10.35 -9.79
N LEU A 232 -9.48 -10.39 -9.48
CA LEU A 232 -8.49 -9.49 -10.08
C LEU A 232 -8.44 -9.65 -11.60
N GLU A 233 -8.30 -10.89 -12.09
CA GLU A 233 -8.17 -11.18 -13.52
C GLU A 233 -9.44 -10.83 -14.30
N SER A 234 -10.60 -11.15 -13.75
CA SER A 234 -11.91 -10.78 -14.31
C SER A 234 -12.06 -9.28 -14.41
N PHE A 235 -11.66 -8.54 -13.38
CA PHE A 235 -11.66 -7.08 -13.40
C PHE A 235 -10.70 -6.52 -14.46
N ILE A 236 -9.46 -7.04 -14.55
CA ILE A 236 -8.52 -6.59 -15.58
C ILE A 236 -9.03 -6.90 -16.99
N PHE A 237 -9.67 -8.05 -17.17
CA PHE A 237 -10.34 -8.41 -18.42
C PHE A 237 -11.44 -7.39 -18.78
N ASP A 238 -12.31 -7.02 -17.85
CA ASP A 238 -13.35 -6.01 -18.07
C ASP A 238 -12.76 -4.62 -18.39
N VAL A 239 -11.68 -4.23 -17.72
CA VAL A 239 -10.95 -2.99 -18.03
C VAL A 239 -10.37 -3.05 -19.44
N LEU A 240 -9.78 -4.17 -19.85
CA LEU A 240 -9.27 -4.36 -21.22
C LEU A 240 -10.40 -4.23 -22.24
N LEU A 241 -11.55 -4.89 -22.00
CA LEU A 241 -12.74 -4.79 -22.86
C LEU A 241 -13.17 -3.34 -23.04
N ALA A 242 -13.31 -2.60 -21.93
CA ALA A 242 -13.73 -1.21 -21.95
C ALA A 242 -12.70 -0.27 -22.58
N SER A 243 -11.41 -0.66 -22.63
CA SER A 243 -10.32 0.13 -23.20
C SER A 243 -10.14 -0.07 -24.72
N THR A 244 -10.80 -1.07 -25.31
CA THR A 244 -10.63 -1.41 -26.74
C THR A 244 -11.22 -0.39 -27.74
N HIS A 245 -11.80 0.71 -27.27
CA HIS A 245 -12.58 1.64 -28.10
C HIS A 245 -11.86 2.92 -28.55
N ASP A 246 -10.60 3.13 -28.19
CA ASP A 246 -9.87 4.33 -28.60
C ASP A 246 -8.92 4.02 -29.77
N GLU A 247 -9.45 3.98 -31.00
CA GLU A 247 -8.65 4.07 -32.23
C GLU A 247 -8.11 5.50 -32.40
N GLY A 248 -7.31 5.96 -31.43
CA GLY A 248 -6.66 7.26 -31.40
C GLY A 248 -5.28 7.20 -32.05
N SER A 249 -5.21 7.59 -33.32
CA SER A 249 -4.02 8.04 -34.05
C SER A 249 -2.67 7.46 -33.63
N ASN A 250 -2.26 6.34 -34.26
CA ASN A 250 -0.85 6.00 -34.39
C ASN A 250 -0.16 7.05 -35.30
N SER A 251 0.13 8.23 -34.75
CA SER A 251 1.01 9.20 -35.38
C SER A 251 2.40 8.60 -35.38
N ARG A 252 2.74 7.97 -36.51
CA ARG A 252 4.06 7.40 -36.74
C ARG A 252 5.07 8.53 -36.47
N PRO A 253 6.00 8.38 -35.51
CA PRO A 253 6.90 9.46 -35.15
C PRO A 253 7.66 9.91 -36.40
N SER A 254 7.43 11.16 -36.81
CA SER A 254 8.09 11.74 -37.97
C SER A 254 9.60 11.73 -37.71
N LEU A 255 10.33 11.02 -38.56
CA LEU A 255 11.78 10.88 -38.50
C LEU A 255 12.43 12.25 -38.73
N THR A 256 12.86 12.90 -37.65
CA THR A 256 13.73 14.07 -37.75
C THR A 256 15.16 13.62 -38.01
N THR A 257 15.82 14.30 -38.96
CA THR A 257 17.22 14.10 -39.42
C THR A 257 18.25 14.54 -38.38
N HIS A 258 18.09 14.12 -37.12
CA HIS A 258 19.12 14.30 -36.10
C HIS A 258 20.16 13.19 -36.22
N GLU A 259 21.45 13.54 -36.10
CA GLU A 259 22.53 12.57 -36.15
C GLU A 259 22.52 11.71 -34.88
N ALA A 260 22.39 10.39 -35.04
CA ALA A 260 22.31 9.46 -33.91
C ALA A 260 23.56 9.53 -33.04
N SER A 261 23.38 9.67 -31.72
CA SER A 261 24.49 9.81 -30.77
C SER A 261 24.62 8.59 -29.85
N SER A 262 25.87 8.17 -29.59
CA SER A 262 26.20 7.14 -28.59
C SER A 262 25.35 5.86 -28.69
N ILE A 263 24.52 5.56 -27.67
CA ILE A 263 23.68 4.37 -27.55
C ILE A 263 22.65 4.24 -28.68
N GLU A 264 22.22 5.36 -29.28
CA GLU A 264 21.28 5.36 -30.40
C GLU A 264 21.86 4.75 -31.68
N ARG A 265 23.18 4.58 -31.77
CA ARG A 265 23.84 3.91 -32.90
C ARG A 265 23.76 2.40 -32.83
N LEU A 266 23.39 1.83 -31.67
CA LEU A 266 23.25 0.40 -31.54
C LEU A 266 22.14 -0.12 -32.47
N PRO A 267 22.32 -1.29 -33.10
CA PRO A 267 21.25 -2.02 -33.75
C PRO A 267 20.09 -2.30 -32.79
N ALA A 268 18.87 -2.40 -33.31
CA ALA A 268 17.67 -2.66 -32.49
C ALA A 268 17.81 -3.96 -31.71
N GLU A 269 18.42 -4.98 -32.31
CA GLU A 269 18.63 -6.30 -31.70
C GLU A 269 19.52 -6.23 -30.45
N LEU A 270 20.51 -5.32 -30.42
CA LEU A 270 21.34 -5.12 -29.22
C LEU A 270 20.58 -4.34 -28.16
N LEU A 271 19.72 -3.41 -28.55
CA LEU A 271 18.85 -2.68 -27.61
C LEU A 271 17.80 -3.60 -26.99
N ASP A 272 17.22 -4.51 -27.77
CA ASP A 272 16.28 -5.52 -27.28
C ASP A 272 16.95 -6.39 -26.20
N VAL A 273 18.18 -6.86 -26.46
CA VAL A 273 18.95 -7.63 -25.48
C VAL A 273 19.26 -6.81 -24.23
N ILE A 274 19.61 -5.53 -24.37
CA ILE A 274 19.83 -4.63 -23.22
C ILE A 274 18.54 -4.49 -22.41
N CYS A 275 17.39 -4.26 -23.07
CA CYS A 275 16.09 -4.06 -22.43
C CYS A 275 15.65 -5.28 -21.61
N ILE A 276 16.03 -6.51 -21.97
CA ILE A 276 15.76 -7.71 -21.16
C ILE A 276 16.37 -7.62 -19.74
N TYR A 277 17.48 -6.89 -19.58
CA TYR A 277 18.15 -6.71 -18.29
C TYR A 277 17.78 -5.40 -17.58
N LEU A 278 16.89 -4.61 -18.17
CA LEU A 278 16.42 -3.36 -17.57
C LEU A 278 15.06 -3.55 -16.91
N GLU A 279 14.86 -2.88 -15.78
CA GLU A 279 13.52 -2.76 -15.21
C GLU A 279 12.58 -2.03 -16.19
N PRO A 280 11.27 -2.35 -16.20
CA PRO A 280 10.30 -1.73 -17.12
C PRO A 280 10.33 -0.20 -17.09
N GLN A 281 10.49 0.40 -15.91
CA GLN A 281 10.59 1.85 -15.75
C GLN A 281 11.82 2.44 -16.45
N SER A 282 12.94 1.72 -16.49
CA SER A 282 14.14 2.13 -17.20
C SER A 282 13.98 2.00 -18.71
N VAL A 283 13.27 0.97 -19.18
CA VAL A 283 12.91 0.79 -20.61
C VAL A 283 11.99 1.93 -21.08
N ILE A 284 10.98 2.29 -20.30
CA ILE A 284 10.08 3.43 -20.60
C ILE A 284 10.87 4.73 -20.67
N LYS A 285 11.79 4.98 -19.71
CA LYS A 285 12.67 6.15 -19.74
C LYS A 285 13.55 6.16 -20.98
N LEU A 286 14.14 5.02 -21.33
CA LEU A 286 14.99 4.87 -22.52
C LEU A 286 14.21 5.19 -23.80
N HIS A 287 13.01 4.62 -23.96
CA HIS A 287 12.09 4.91 -25.07
C HIS A 287 11.82 6.42 -25.22
N ARG A 288 11.65 7.12 -24.10
CA ARG A 288 11.35 8.57 -24.07
C ARG A 288 12.56 9.49 -24.26
N THR A 289 13.78 8.96 -24.36
CA THR A 289 14.98 9.82 -24.49
C THR A 289 15.07 10.54 -25.85
N SER A 290 14.58 9.93 -26.93
CA SER A 290 14.56 10.54 -28.26
C SER A 290 13.60 9.84 -29.21
N LYS A 291 13.22 10.50 -30.32
CA LYS A 291 12.38 9.89 -31.38
C LYS A 291 13.04 8.66 -32.01
N LEU A 292 14.37 8.68 -32.18
CA LEU A 292 15.11 7.55 -32.72
C LEU A 292 15.09 6.37 -31.75
N MET A 293 15.22 6.63 -30.44
CA MET A 293 15.14 5.58 -29.45
C MET A 293 13.72 5.02 -29.32
N ALA A 294 12.69 5.87 -29.39
CA ALA A 294 11.29 5.44 -29.46
C ALA A 294 11.00 4.52 -30.65
N SER A 295 11.70 4.72 -31.78
CA SER A 295 11.56 3.86 -32.97
C SER A 295 12.28 2.51 -32.85
N LYS A 296 13.25 2.39 -31.94
CA LYS A 296 14.09 1.19 -31.75
C LYS A 296 13.66 0.35 -30.55
N VAL A 297 13.33 0.98 -29.43
CA VAL A 297 12.84 0.32 -28.21
C VAL A 297 11.33 0.37 -28.27
N LEU A 298 10.67 -0.73 -28.65
CA LEU A 298 9.22 -0.74 -28.81
C LEU A 298 8.52 -1.01 -27.47
N LEU A 299 7.59 -0.13 -27.09
CA LEU A 299 6.69 -0.34 -25.95
C LEU A 299 5.36 -0.89 -26.47
N ASP A 300 5.40 -2.09 -27.04
CA ASP A 300 4.23 -2.75 -27.61
C ASP A 300 3.31 -3.35 -26.53
N ASN A 301 2.19 -3.93 -26.95
CA ASN A 301 1.25 -4.57 -26.03
C ASN A 301 1.86 -5.72 -25.23
N SER A 302 2.86 -6.42 -25.78
CA SER A 302 3.54 -7.50 -25.06
C SER A 302 4.39 -6.94 -23.93
N PHE A 303 5.10 -5.83 -24.16
CA PHE A 303 5.83 -5.12 -23.12
C PHE A 303 4.93 -4.74 -21.94
N TRP A 304 3.78 -4.10 -22.22
CA TRP A 304 2.86 -3.67 -21.15
C TRP A 304 2.25 -4.84 -20.38
N ARG A 305 1.76 -5.86 -21.10
CA ARG A 305 1.20 -7.08 -20.51
C ARG A 305 2.24 -7.79 -19.63
N ASP A 306 3.41 -8.05 -20.19
CA ASP A 306 4.45 -8.84 -19.53
C ASP A 306 5.09 -8.06 -18.37
N SER A 307 5.13 -6.72 -18.44
CA SER A 307 5.60 -5.89 -17.34
C SER A 307 4.57 -5.77 -16.21
N LEU A 308 3.27 -5.77 -16.51
CA LEU A 308 2.22 -5.83 -15.48
C LEU A 308 2.21 -7.19 -14.76
N ARG A 309 2.46 -8.27 -15.51
CA ARG A 309 2.57 -9.61 -14.94
C ARG A 309 3.63 -9.64 -13.84
N GLY A 310 3.25 -10.16 -12.67
CA GLY A 310 4.17 -10.27 -11.53
C GLY A 310 4.56 -8.93 -10.87
N GLY A 311 3.90 -7.83 -11.23
CA GLY A 311 4.08 -6.52 -10.58
C GLY A 311 5.38 -5.77 -10.90
N SER A 312 6.11 -6.15 -11.96
CA SER A 312 7.37 -5.47 -12.30
C SER A 312 7.18 -4.00 -12.73
N LEU A 313 6.03 -3.69 -13.35
CA LEU A 313 5.62 -2.33 -13.69
C LEU A 313 4.92 -1.64 -12.52
N HIS A 314 3.89 -2.32 -11.97
CA HIS A 314 3.04 -1.85 -10.87
C HIS A 314 3.10 -2.85 -9.72
N PRO A 315 3.95 -2.60 -8.71
CA PRO A 315 4.23 -3.55 -7.66
C PRO A 315 3.04 -3.92 -6.80
N HIS A 316 2.01 -3.07 -6.70
CA HIS A 316 0.77 -3.37 -5.98
C HIS A 316 -0.12 -4.39 -6.72
N ILE A 317 0.26 -4.79 -7.94
CA ILE A 317 -0.42 -5.81 -8.76
C ILE A 317 0.56 -6.96 -9.00
N TRP A 318 1.06 -7.55 -7.91
CA TRP A 318 2.13 -8.55 -7.95
C TRP A 318 1.64 -9.96 -8.36
N ASP A 319 0.35 -10.22 -8.33
CA ASP A 319 -0.30 -11.53 -8.43
C ASP A 319 -1.13 -11.71 -9.71
N LEU A 320 -1.06 -10.76 -10.65
CA LEU A 320 -1.81 -10.84 -11.90
C LEU A 320 -1.42 -12.06 -12.74
N ASP A 321 -2.37 -12.95 -13.00
CA ASP A 321 -2.18 -14.07 -13.93
C ASP A 321 -2.71 -13.76 -15.33
N THR A 322 -1.80 -13.46 -16.24
CA THR A 322 -2.14 -13.20 -17.65
C THR A 322 -2.69 -14.43 -18.38
N GLN A 323 -2.40 -15.66 -17.92
CA GLN A 323 -2.91 -16.89 -18.55
C GLN A 323 -4.40 -17.10 -18.26
N LEU A 324 -4.84 -16.74 -17.05
CA LEU A 324 -6.26 -16.75 -16.71
C LEU A 324 -7.04 -15.70 -17.53
N ILE A 325 -6.47 -14.52 -17.75
CA ILE A 325 -7.06 -13.50 -18.62
C ILE A 325 -7.18 -13.98 -20.07
N GLU A 326 -6.17 -14.70 -20.58
CA GLU A 326 -6.23 -15.35 -21.89
C GLU A 326 -7.31 -16.44 -21.95
N THR A 327 -7.52 -17.18 -20.85
CA THR A 327 -8.58 -18.19 -20.75
C THR A 327 -9.98 -17.54 -20.76
N LEU A 328 -10.19 -16.48 -19.97
CA LEU A 328 -11.43 -15.69 -19.96
C LEU A 328 -11.77 -15.15 -21.36
N ARG A 329 -10.74 -14.73 -22.11
CA ARG A 329 -10.90 -14.32 -23.50
C ARG A 329 -11.43 -15.45 -24.37
N ASP A 330 -10.79 -16.61 -24.32
CA ASP A 330 -11.19 -17.75 -25.15
C ASP A 330 -12.64 -18.19 -24.84
N GLU A 331 -13.06 -18.11 -23.58
CA GLU A 331 -14.41 -18.43 -23.13
C GLU A 331 -15.46 -17.37 -23.52
N SER A 332 -15.06 -16.10 -23.60
CA SER A 332 -15.98 -14.98 -23.87
C SER A 332 -16.63 -15.02 -25.25
N ASN A 333 -16.09 -15.81 -26.20
CA ASN A 333 -16.54 -15.87 -27.61
C ASN A 333 -16.55 -14.51 -28.33
N ILE A 334 -15.92 -13.47 -27.78
CA ILE A 334 -15.84 -12.16 -28.41
C ILE A 334 -14.65 -12.16 -29.37
N TYR A 335 -14.92 -11.86 -30.65
CA TYR A 335 -13.88 -11.81 -31.67
C TYR A 335 -13.06 -10.51 -31.56
N PHE A 336 -11.85 -10.61 -31.00
CA PHE A 336 -10.88 -9.52 -30.98
C PHE A 336 -9.82 -9.71 -32.06
N SER A 337 -9.41 -8.62 -32.71
CA SER A 337 -8.13 -8.63 -33.42
C SER A 337 -7.00 -8.83 -32.40
N SER A 338 -5.93 -9.54 -32.77
CA SER A 338 -4.78 -9.78 -31.87
C SER A 338 -4.08 -8.49 -31.42
N THR A 339 -4.40 -7.35 -32.04
CA THR A 339 -3.92 -6.00 -31.72
C THR A 339 -4.92 -5.17 -30.90
N GLY A 340 -6.11 -5.71 -30.60
CA GLY A 340 -7.23 -4.94 -30.06
C GLY A 340 -7.19 -4.66 -28.56
N TRP A 341 -6.29 -5.29 -27.80
CA TRP A 341 -6.19 -5.04 -26.36
C TRP A 341 -5.16 -3.95 -26.07
N ASP A 342 -5.61 -2.87 -25.47
CA ASP A 342 -4.76 -1.76 -25.08
C ASP A 342 -4.21 -1.95 -23.65
N TRP A 343 -3.20 -2.80 -23.53
CA TRP A 343 -2.51 -3.03 -22.25
C TRP A 343 -1.80 -1.77 -21.74
N ARG A 344 -1.47 -0.82 -22.61
CA ARG A 344 -0.88 0.46 -22.20
C ARG A 344 -1.91 1.27 -21.41
N SER A 345 -3.15 1.36 -21.90
CA SER A 345 -4.23 2.09 -21.21
C SER A 345 -4.56 1.45 -19.86
N VAL A 346 -4.58 0.12 -19.78
CA VAL A 346 -4.74 -0.61 -18.52
C VAL A 346 -3.59 -0.31 -17.57
N ALA A 347 -2.34 -0.38 -18.04
CA ALA A 347 -1.18 -0.03 -17.24
C ALA A 347 -1.27 1.42 -16.74
N LYS A 348 -1.63 2.38 -17.58
CA LYS A 348 -1.80 3.79 -17.16
C LYS A 348 -2.85 3.91 -16.07
N LEU A 349 -4.02 3.30 -16.27
CA LEU A 349 -5.13 3.37 -15.32
C LEU A 349 -4.75 2.79 -13.94
N LEU A 350 -4.06 1.65 -13.95
CA LEU A 350 -3.66 0.93 -12.74
C LEU A 350 -2.42 1.50 -12.05
N ALA A 351 -1.70 2.42 -12.70
CA ALA A 351 -0.59 3.14 -12.07
C ALA A 351 -1.07 3.98 -10.88
N MET A 352 -2.35 4.38 -10.89
CA MET A 352 -2.98 5.10 -9.81
C MET A 352 -3.09 4.20 -8.56
N LYS A 353 -2.49 4.63 -7.46
CA LYS A 353 -2.60 3.96 -6.14
C LYS A 353 -3.65 4.61 -5.24
N LYS A 354 -4.06 5.84 -5.57
CA LYS A 354 -5.11 6.60 -4.89
C LYS A 354 -6.22 6.84 -5.90
N PHE A 355 -7.41 6.36 -5.60
CA PHE A 355 -8.56 6.43 -6.49
C PHE A 355 -9.51 7.54 -6.02
N PRO A 356 -9.70 8.63 -6.80
CA PRO A 356 -10.62 9.70 -6.45
C PRO A 356 -12.07 9.21 -6.34
N VAL A 357 -12.82 9.77 -5.39
CA VAL A 357 -14.25 9.47 -5.21
C VAL A 357 -15.12 10.25 -6.20
N THR A 358 -14.69 11.45 -6.60
CA THR A 358 -15.50 12.39 -7.39
C THR A 358 -15.21 12.41 -8.89
N VAL A 359 -14.00 12.04 -9.29
CA VAL A 359 -13.55 12.02 -10.69
C VAL A 359 -12.94 10.65 -10.98
N ARG A 360 -13.79 9.62 -10.93
CA ARG A 360 -13.38 8.24 -11.17
C ARG A 360 -13.57 7.89 -12.64
N ASP A 361 -12.55 7.27 -13.24
CA ASP A 361 -12.69 6.60 -14.53
C ASP A 361 -13.72 5.47 -14.39
N SER A 362 -14.73 5.43 -15.25
CA SER A 362 -15.84 4.47 -15.16
C SER A 362 -15.39 3.01 -15.31
N ARG A 363 -14.21 2.77 -15.93
CA ARG A 363 -13.62 1.43 -16.01
C ARG A 363 -13.23 0.88 -14.63
N LEU A 364 -13.08 1.76 -13.64
CA LEU A 364 -12.75 1.37 -12.27
C LEU A 364 -14.00 1.08 -11.43
N ASP A 365 -15.23 1.29 -11.91
CA ASP A 365 -16.43 1.19 -11.08
C ASP A 365 -16.55 -0.16 -10.37
N ASN A 366 -16.18 -1.25 -11.05
CA ASN A 366 -16.20 -2.62 -10.52
C ASN A 366 -14.87 -3.08 -9.92
N MET A 367 -14.00 -2.15 -9.49
CA MET A 367 -12.71 -2.51 -8.93
C MET A 367 -12.87 -3.42 -7.69
N PRO A 368 -12.19 -4.57 -7.63
CA PRO A 368 -12.25 -5.47 -6.50
C PRO A 368 -11.90 -4.74 -5.20
N LEU A 369 -12.72 -4.96 -4.17
CA LEU A 369 -12.56 -4.30 -2.87
C LEU A 369 -11.20 -4.61 -2.23
N GLY A 370 -10.69 -5.83 -2.40
CA GLY A 370 -9.37 -6.24 -1.92
C GLY A 370 -8.24 -5.48 -2.61
N LEU A 371 -8.32 -5.27 -3.93
CA LEU A 371 -7.36 -4.45 -4.67
C LEU A 371 -7.38 -2.99 -4.20
N TRP A 372 -8.57 -2.43 -3.97
CA TRP A 372 -8.69 -1.08 -3.41
C TRP A 372 -8.02 -1.00 -2.03
N ASN A 373 -8.28 -1.97 -1.14
CA ASN A 373 -7.71 -2.01 0.21
C ASN A 373 -6.18 -2.13 0.18
N ARG A 374 -5.67 -2.97 -0.71
CA ARG A 374 -4.24 -3.14 -0.97
C ARG A 374 -3.58 -1.83 -1.39
N CYS A 375 -4.13 -1.16 -2.41
CA CYS A 375 -3.65 0.13 -2.89
C CYS A 375 -3.68 1.20 -1.80
N ARG A 376 -4.76 1.22 -0.99
CA ARG A 376 -4.86 2.09 0.18
C ARG A 376 -3.72 1.86 1.14
N ILE A 377 -3.54 0.65 1.66
CA ILE A 377 -2.47 0.30 2.61
C ILE A 377 -1.10 0.65 2.03
N TRP A 378 -0.86 0.31 0.76
CA TRP A 378 0.37 0.65 0.04
C TRP A 378 0.64 2.16 0.05
N SER A 379 -0.37 2.96 -0.29
CA SER A 379 -0.24 4.42 -0.32
C SER A 379 0.06 5.03 1.06
N ILE A 380 -0.46 4.42 2.13
CA ILE A 380 -0.18 4.86 3.51
C ILE A 380 1.30 4.71 3.84
N ILE A 381 1.88 3.56 3.47
CA ILE A 381 3.29 3.27 3.72
C ILE A 381 4.19 4.15 2.85
N GLU A 382 3.86 4.33 1.57
CA GLU A 382 4.62 5.22 0.68
C GLU A 382 4.61 6.68 1.17
N ASP A 383 3.45 7.20 1.57
CA ASP A 383 3.35 8.54 2.15
C ASP A 383 4.29 8.67 3.36
N ALA A 384 4.27 7.68 4.27
CA ALA A 384 5.07 7.72 5.48
C ALA A 384 6.59 7.57 5.21
N LEU A 385 6.99 6.76 4.21
CA LEU A 385 8.38 6.66 3.75
C LEU A 385 8.91 7.95 3.11
N ASN A 386 8.05 8.65 2.35
CA ASN A 386 8.40 9.93 1.76
C ASN A 386 8.65 11.01 2.83
N HIS A 387 7.93 10.96 3.96
CA HIS A 387 8.20 11.82 5.11
C HIS A 387 9.53 11.47 5.80
N ILE A 388 9.86 10.18 5.94
CA ILE A 388 11.11 9.72 6.57
C ILE A 388 12.34 9.93 5.70
N SER A 389 12.24 9.97 4.38
CA SER A 389 13.38 10.26 3.49
C SER A 389 14.04 11.64 3.75
N SER A 390 13.43 12.47 4.60
CA SER A 390 13.98 13.71 5.13
C SER A 390 14.81 13.56 6.43
N TRP A 391 14.81 12.38 7.05
CA TRP A 391 15.55 12.08 8.27
C TRP A 391 16.99 11.61 7.99
N PRO A 392 17.96 12.06 8.81
CA PRO A 392 19.30 11.50 8.80
C PRO A 392 19.26 10.14 9.50
N LEU A 393 18.94 9.07 8.77
CA LEU A 393 19.17 7.70 9.25
C LEU A 393 20.69 7.52 9.45
N ASN A 394 21.11 7.48 10.70
CA ASN A 394 22.48 7.24 11.18
C ASN A 394 23.57 8.17 10.60
N LYS A 395 23.63 9.42 11.10
CA LYS A 395 24.95 10.05 11.30
C LYS A 395 25.50 9.59 12.65
N GLU A 396 26.16 8.44 12.65
CA GLU A 396 27.26 8.29 13.59
C GLU A 396 28.27 9.40 13.30
N SER A 397 28.63 10.12 14.35
CA SER A 397 29.42 11.34 14.33
C SER A 397 30.73 11.21 13.54
N GLY A 398 30.79 11.87 12.38
CA GLY A 398 32.01 12.13 11.63
C GLY A 398 31.78 13.28 10.65
N GLU A 399 32.48 14.38 10.87
CA GLU A 399 32.39 15.61 10.08
C GLU A 399 32.56 15.39 8.57
N THR A 400 31.70 16.00 7.76
CA THR A 400 32.07 17.08 6.81
C THR A 400 30.88 17.42 5.93
N GLY A 401 30.69 18.72 5.69
CA GLY A 401 29.55 19.26 4.96
C GLY A 401 29.48 18.77 3.52
N LYS A 402 28.26 18.50 3.05
CA LYS A 402 27.90 18.48 1.63
C LYS A 402 26.41 18.72 1.44
N GLU A 403 26.16 19.80 0.69
CA GLU A 403 25.05 20.09 -0.22
C GLU A 403 23.78 19.23 -0.14
N LYS A 404 22.69 19.85 0.34
CA LYS A 404 21.33 19.31 0.23
C LYS A 404 20.92 19.26 -1.25
N ARG A 405 21.03 18.10 -1.90
CA ARG A 405 20.22 17.83 -3.10
C ARG A 405 18.79 17.60 -2.65
N LYS A 406 17.87 18.46 -3.11
CA LYS A 406 16.43 18.19 -3.06
C LYS A 406 16.20 16.86 -3.79
N ILE A 407 15.78 15.84 -3.06
CA ILE A 407 15.10 14.69 -3.65
C ILE A 407 13.84 15.28 -4.28
N GLY A 408 13.79 15.27 -5.61
CA GLY A 408 12.59 15.70 -6.32
C GLY A 408 11.42 14.85 -5.85
N SER A 409 10.25 15.48 -5.72
CA SER A 409 8.97 14.78 -5.66
C SER A 409 9.02 13.58 -6.61
N VAL A 410 8.55 12.41 -6.16
CA VAL A 410 8.33 11.25 -7.02
C VAL A 410 7.16 11.62 -7.94
N VAL A 411 7.46 12.47 -8.92
CA VAL A 411 6.62 12.68 -10.09
C VAL A 411 6.67 11.32 -10.77
N THR A 412 5.56 10.60 -10.77
CA THR A 412 5.50 9.36 -11.54
C THR A 412 5.78 9.78 -12.98
N ALA A 413 6.56 9.00 -13.73
CA ALA A 413 6.99 9.40 -15.08
C ALA A 413 5.79 9.70 -16.04
N TRP A 414 4.57 9.41 -15.61
CA TRP A 414 3.29 9.63 -16.28
C TRP A 414 2.71 11.03 -16.11
N GLU A 415 2.96 11.72 -14.99
CA GLU A 415 2.45 13.09 -14.72
C GLU A 415 3.07 14.16 -15.63
N LEU A 416 4.08 13.81 -16.44
CA LEU A 416 4.70 14.69 -17.44
C LEU A 416 4.15 14.47 -18.86
N GLU A 417 3.29 13.46 -19.10
CA GLU A 417 2.62 13.31 -20.41
C GLU A 417 1.47 14.32 -20.58
N ASP A 418 0.71 14.64 -19.52
CA ASP A 418 -0.37 15.65 -19.58
C ASP A 418 0.17 17.04 -19.99
N ASP A 419 1.39 17.40 -19.57
CA ASP A 419 2.03 18.68 -19.92
C ASP A 419 2.54 18.74 -21.39
N LEU A 420 2.73 17.60 -22.05
CA LEU A 420 3.22 17.52 -23.43
C LEU A 420 2.08 17.40 -24.44
N ASP A 421 1.00 16.71 -24.09
CA ASP A 421 -0.19 16.61 -24.93
C ASP A 421 -1.02 17.92 -24.94
N GLU A 422 -0.87 18.80 -23.94
CA GLU A 422 -1.46 20.15 -23.93
C GLU A 422 -0.69 21.20 -24.76
N ASN A 423 0.49 20.87 -25.31
CA ASN A 423 1.34 21.81 -26.04
C ASN A 423 1.56 21.46 -27.54
N GLU A 424 0.77 20.55 -28.14
CA GLU A 424 0.74 20.33 -29.59
C GLU A 424 -0.45 20.99 -30.31
#